data_AF-A0A973GAY3-F1
#
_entry.id   AF-A0A973GAY3-F1
#
_cell.length_a   1.000
_cell.length_b   1.000
_cell.length_c   1.000
_cell.angle_alpha   90.00
_cell.angle_beta   90.00
_cell.angle_gamma   90.00
#
_symmetry.space_group_name_H-M   'P 1'
#
loop_
_entity.id
_entity.type
_entity.pdbx_description
1 polymer ?
#
loop_
_entity_poly.entity_id
_entity_poly.type
_entity_poly.pdbx_seq_one_letter_code
_entity_poly.pdbx_strand_id
1 'polypeptide(L)'
;MASTRRKSAAIALAVLGIAGLSLASAAQLNVTSNTLQAGAVTVNGCDADGVNVTYTYGWSAGQYTATAAVVNGISASCGTGTVGVTVSDGAAVVTTAAPVAIPAAGGAVTVTLPTAISAAALSNVAVVISK
;
A
#
# COMPACT_ATOMS: atom_id res chain seq x y z
N MET A 1 44.67 46.10 5.30
CA MET A 1 44.87 44.64 5.07
C MET A 1 43.85 43.86 5.91
N ALA A 2 42.70 43.53 5.33
CA ALA A 2 41.70 42.68 5.98
C ALA A 2 42.21 41.23 6.00
N SER A 3 43.03 40.95 7.01
CA SER A 3 43.48 39.68 7.56
C SER A 3 43.11 38.42 6.76
N THR A 4 44.11 37.86 6.08
CA THR A 4 44.13 36.55 5.42
C THR A 4 43.60 35.42 6.30
N ARG A 5 43.61 35.59 7.63
CA ARG A 5 43.09 34.64 8.63
C ARG A 5 41.57 34.50 8.62
N ARG A 6 40.82 35.52 8.19
CA ARG A 6 39.36 35.42 8.04
C ARG A 6 38.95 34.64 6.79
N LYS A 7 39.76 34.72 5.72
CA LYS A 7 39.54 33.95 4.48
C LYS A 7 39.86 32.47 4.68
N SER A 8 40.92 32.13 5.42
CA SER A 8 41.27 30.72 5.69
C SER A 8 40.25 30.01 6.59
N ALA A 9 39.67 30.72 7.56
CA ALA A 9 38.62 30.18 8.43
C ALA A 9 37.33 29.85 7.65
N ALA A 10 36.95 30.71 6.69
CA ALA A 10 35.79 30.47 5.84
C ALA A 10 35.96 29.23 4.93
N ILE A 11 37.17 29.01 4.40
CA ILE A 11 37.48 27.86 3.55
C ILE A 11 37.47 26.56 4.38
N ALA A 12 38.00 26.59 5.62
CA ALA A 12 37.99 25.42 6.50
C ALA A 12 36.55 25.00 6.89
N LEU A 13 35.66 25.95 7.21
CA LEU A 13 34.25 25.64 7.47
C LEU A 13 33.51 25.13 6.23
N ALA A 14 33.86 25.62 5.03
CA ALA A 14 33.26 25.14 3.79
C ALA A 14 33.63 23.66 3.52
N VAL A 15 34.88 23.27 3.73
CA VAL A 15 35.34 21.88 3.51
C VAL A 15 34.73 20.93 4.54
N LEU A 16 34.62 21.35 5.81
CA LEU A 16 33.98 20.57 6.87
C LEU A 16 32.46 20.45 6.67
N GLY A 17 31.82 21.47 6.10
CA GLY A 17 30.40 21.42 5.69
C GLY A 17 30.14 20.40 4.58
N ILE A 18 31.02 20.33 3.57
CA ILE A 18 30.88 19.37 2.45
C ILE A 18 31.06 17.92 2.95
N ALA A 19 31.96 17.69 3.92
CA ALA A 19 32.15 16.36 4.51
C ALA A 19 31.00 15.95 5.46
N GLY A 20 30.43 16.88 6.22
CA GLY A 20 29.35 16.61 7.20
C GLY A 20 27.95 16.43 6.59
N LEU A 21 27.68 17.02 5.42
CA LEU A 21 26.38 16.88 4.72
C LEU A 21 26.15 15.46 4.17
N SER A 22 27.20 14.64 4.07
CA SER A 22 27.09 13.28 3.50
C SER A 22 26.46 12.26 4.46
N LEU A 23 26.44 12.52 5.77
CA LEU A 23 25.80 11.65 6.77
C LEU A 23 24.39 12.13 7.19
N ALA A 24 23.95 13.30 6.73
CA ALA A 24 22.60 13.83 6.95
C ALA A 24 21.58 13.37 5.89
N SER A 25 21.96 12.46 4.97
CA SER A 25 21.00 11.55 4.36
C SER A 25 20.56 10.49 5.37
N ALA A 26 20.09 10.97 6.54
CA ALA A 26 19.06 10.25 7.27
C ALA A 26 18.00 9.93 6.22
N ALA A 27 17.79 8.64 6.02
CA ALA A 27 16.85 8.05 5.12
C ALA A 27 15.49 8.76 5.19
N GLN A 28 15.34 9.82 4.41
CA GLN A 28 14.11 10.05 3.70
C GLN A 28 14.07 8.95 2.65
N LEU A 29 13.90 7.72 3.13
CA LEU A 29 13.21 6.70 2.39
C LEU A 29 11.84 7.34 2.23
N ASN A 30 11.72 8.14 1.17
CA ASN A 30 10.48 8.57 0.61
C ASN A 30 9.85 7.28 0.10
N VAL A 31 9.34 6.47 1.04
CA VAL A 31 8.44 5.39 0.78
C VAL A 31 7.15 6.09 0.38
N THR A 32 7.17 6.68 -0.81
CA THR A 32 5.99 6.67 -1.65
C THR A 32 5.77 5.18 -1.90
N SER A 33 5.12 4.52 -0.96
CA SER A 33 4.55 3.19 -1.10
C SER A 33 3.38 3.38 -2.05
N ASN A 34 3.70 3.73 -3.29
CA ASN A 34 2.80 3.64 -4.41
C ASN A 34 2.54 2.16 -4.57
N THR A 35 1.49 1.75 -3.87
CA THR A 35 0.66 0.60 -4.14
C THR A 35 1.45 -0.69 -4.29
N LEU A 36 1.44 -1.52 -3.25
CA LEU A 36 1.56 -2.96 -3.39
C LEU A 36 0.42 -3.42 -4.32
N GLN A 37 0.64 -3.28 -5.64
CA GLN A 37 -0.25 -3.74 -6.70
C GLN A 37 -0.08 -5.24 -6.81
N ALA A 38 -0.68 -5.91 -5.85
CA ALA A 38 -1.09 -7.28 -5.97
C ALA A 38 -2.24 -7.29 -7.00
N GLY A 39 -2.11 -8.04 -8.10
CA GLY A 39 -3.11 -8.02 -9.17
C GLY A 39 -3.44 -9.42 -9.69
N ALA A 40 -4.67 -9.86 -9.46
CA ALA A 40 -5.39 -10.76 -10.36
C ALA A 40 -6.89 -10.41 -10.30
N VAL A 41 -7.41 -9.86 -11.41
CA VAL A 41 -8.82 -9.47 -11.55
C VAL A 41 -9.57 -10.59 -12.26
N THR A 42 -10.61 -11.13 -11.63
CA THR A 42 -11.69 -11.80 -12.35
C THR A 42 -12.98 -11.04 -12.06
N VAL A 43 -13.17 -9.95 -12.79
CA VAL A 43 -14.46 -9.27 -12.86
C VAL A 43 -15.44 -10.18 -13.60
N ASN A 44 -16.49 -10.61 -12.92
CA ASN A 44 -17.70 -11.05 -13.58
C ASN A 44 -18.30 -9.86 -14.33
N GLY A 45 -19.02 -10.10 -15.43
CA GLY A 45 -19.38 -9.09 -16.43
C GLY A 45 -20.27 -7.93 -15.96
N CYS A 46 -20.64 -7.85 -14.68
CA CYS A 46 -21.34 -6.69 -14.12
C CYS A 46 -20.40 -5.49 -13.87
N ASP A 47 -19.08 -5.69 -13.80
CA ASP A 47 -18.09 -4.62 -13.59
C ASP A 47 -17.10 -4.59 -14.76
N ALA A 48 -17.35 -3.73 -15.74
CA ALA A 48 -16.53 -3.64 -16.96
C ALA A 48 -15.31 -2.73 -16.78
N ASP A 49 -15.34 -1.82 -15.80
CA ASP A 49 -14.33 -0.79 -15.57
C ASP A 49 -13.21 -1.29 -14.65
N GLY A 50 -13.44 -2.40 -13.95
CA GLY A 50 -12.50 -2.99 -13.02
C GLY A 50 -12.55 -2.33 -11.65
N VAL A 51 -11.90 -2.97 -10.67
CA VAL A 51 -11.92 -2.53 -9.28
C VAL A 51 -10.51 -2.28 -8.77
N ASN A 52 -10.40 -1.35 -7.81
CA ASN A 52 -9.14 -1.03 -7.16
C ASN A 52 -9.15 -1.53 -5.71
N VAL A 53 -8.21 -2.41 -5.38
CA VAL A 53 -8.07 -2.94 -4.01
C VAL A 53 -7.03 -2.15 -3.25
N THR A 54 -7.41 -1.60 -2.10
CA THR A 54 -6.48 -1.04 -1.12
C THR A 54 -6.52 -1.86 0.17
N TYR A 55 -5.51 -1.71 1.03
CA TYR A 55 -5.45 -2.42 2.30
C TYR A 55 -5.43 -1.45 3.47
N THR A 56 -6.11 -1.84 4.55
CA THR A 56 -6.00 -1.19 5.85
C THR A 56 -4.93 -1.90 6.65
N TYR A 57 -3.94 -1.14 7.14
CA TYR A 57 -2.82 -1.67 7.91
C TYR A 57 -2.95 -1.31 9.40
N GLY A 58 -2.63 -2.29 10.25
CA GLY A 58 -2.43 -2.12 11.68
C GLY A 58 -0.99 -2.46 12.08
N TRP A 59 -0.41 -1.68 12.99
CA TRP A 59 0.88 -2.00 13.58
C TRP A 59 0.69 -2.99 14.74
N SER A 60 1.32 -4.16 14.64
CA SER A 60 1.27 -5.17 15.70
C SER A 60 2.54 -6.03 15.66
N ALA A 61 2.99 -6.51 16.82
CA ALA A 61 4.16 -7.38 16.94
C ALA A 61 5.43 -6.86 16.23
N GLY A 62 5.62 -5.53 16.18
CA GLY A 62 6.80 -4.89 15.58
C GLY A 62 6.77 -4.76 14.04
N GLN A 63 5.62 -4.99 13.40
CA GLN A 63 5.49 -4.96 11.94
C GLN A 63 4.10 -4.46 11.51
N TYR A 64 4.00 -3.92 10.29
CA TYR A 64 2.72 -3.56 9.68
C TYR A 64 2.02 -4.80 9.13
N THR A 65 0.75 -4.98 9.47
CA THR A 65 -0.08 -6.09 9.01
C THR A 65 -1.36 -5.57 8.38
N ALA A 66 -1.75 -6.11 7.23
CA ALA A 66 -3.05 -5.84 6.63
C ALA A 66 -4.15 -6.61 7.38
N THR A 67 -5.17 -5.87 7.82
CA THR A 67 -6.30 -6.41 8.58
C THR A 67 -7.60 -6.38 7.78
N ALA A 68 -7.68 -5.53 6.76
CA ALA A 68 -8.81 -5.46 5.85
C ALA A 68 -8.35 -5.09 4.44
N ALA A 69 -9.09 -5.53 3.44
CA ALA A 69 -9.00 -5.09 2.05
C ALA A 69 -10.23 -4.24 1.72
N VAL A 70 -10.03 -3.08 1.10
CA VAL A 70 -11.09 -2.19 0.64
C VAL A 70 -11.13 -2.29 -0.89
N VAL A 71 -12.21 -2.86 -1.40
CA VAL A 71 -12.47 -2.94 -2.85
C VAL A 71 -13.24 -1.69 -3.24
N ASN A 72 -12.63 -0.86 -4.09
CA ASN A 72 -13.17 0.41 -4.54
C ASN A 72 -13.53 0.35 -6.03
N GLY A 73 -14.43 1.24 -6.44
CA GLY A 73 -14.81 1.38 -7.85
C GLY A 73 -15.78 0.31 -8.32
N ILE A 74 -16.46 -0.39 -7.40
CA ILE A 74 -17.44 -1.41 -7.79
C ILE A 74 -18.60 -0.71 -8.51
N SER A 75 -18.91 -1.14 -9.73
CA SER A 75 -20.01 -0.55 -10.50
C SER A 75 -21.37 -0.77 -9.83
N ALA A 76 -22.28 0.21 -9.99
CA ALA A 76 -23.66 0.11 -9.53
C ALA A 76 -24.40 -1.09 -10.16
N SER A 77 -24.00 -1.55 -11.35
CA SER A 77 -24.55 -2.77 -11.98
C SER A 77 -24.28 -4.04 -11.16
N CYS A 78 -23.19 -4.07 -10.38
CA CYS A 78 -22.89 -5.14 -9.43
C CYS A 78 -23.54 -4.95 -8.06
N GLY A 79 -24.35 -3.90 -7.88
CA GLY A 79 -25.09 -3.66 -6.65
C GLY A 79 -25.95 -4.86 -6.25
N THR A 80 -26.13 -5.03 -4.92
CA THR A 80 -26.80 -6.17 -4.26
C THR A 80 -26.16 -7.54 -4.46
N GLY A 81 -25.03 -7.63 -5.16
CA GLY A 81 -24.20 -8.83 -5.21
C GLY A 81 -23.33 -8.99 -3.96
N THR A 82 -22.33 -9.86 -4.07
CA THR A 82 -21.32 -10.12 -3.05
C THR A 82 -19.92 -10.01 -3.65
N VAL A 83 -18.96 -9.57 -2.84
CA VAL A 83 -17.55 -9.49 -3.19
C VAL A 83 -16.73 -10.38 -2.26
N GLY A 84 -15.94 -11.29 -2.83
CA GLY A 84 -14.97 -12.12 -2.12
C GLY A 84 -13.55 -11.66 -2.42
N VAL A 85 -12.68 -11.72 -1.42
CA VAL A 85 -11.27 -11.35 -1.53
C VAL A 85 -10.40 -12.50 -1.08
N THR A 86 -9.47 -12.90 -1.93
CA THR A 86 -8.47 -13.92 -1.64
C THR A 86 -7.09 -13.30 -1.76
N VAL A 87 -6.25 -13.45 -0.74
CA VAL A 87 -4.89 -12.92 -0.72
C VAL A 87 -3.91 -14.08 -0.76
N SER A 88 -2.84 -13.90 -1.53
CA SER A 88 -1.75 -14.86 -1.69
C SER A 88 -0.39 -14.16 -1.55
N ASP A 89 0.61 -14.91 -1.10
CA ASP A 89 1.98 -14.44 -0.93
C ASP A 89 2.84 -14.59 -2.19
N GLY A 90 2.20 -14.97 -3.31
CA GLY A 90 2.87 -15.23 -4.58
C GLY A 90 3.27 -16.69 -4.78
N ALA A 91 3.25 -17.51 -3.72
CA ALA A 91 3.47 -18.95 -3.79
C ALA A 91 2.21 -19.75 -3.41
N ALA A 92 1.46 -19.29 -2.41
CA ALA A 92 0.26 -19.94 -1.90
C ALA A 92 -0.82 -18.93 -1.52
N VAL A 93 -2.07 -19.42 -1.45
CA VAL A 93 -3.18 -18.68 -0.85
C VAL A 93 -2.93 -18.57 0.65
N VAL A 94 -2.85 -17.34 1.15
CA VAL A 94 -2.61 -17.03 2.56
C VAL A 94 -3.93 -16.89 3.30
N THR A 95 -4.92 -16.24 2.69
CA THR A 95 -6.23 -16.07 3.30
C THR A 95 -7.33 -15.89 2.26
N THR A 96 -8.53 -16.35 2.61
CA THR A 96 -9.76 -16.14 1.86
C THR A 96 -10.76 -15.48 2.80
N ALA A 97 -11.13 -14.24 2.53
CA ALA A 97 -12.15 -13.55 3.30
C ALA A 97 -13.55 -14.01 2.90
N ALA A 98 -14.47 -13.96 3.86
CA ALA A 98 -15.88 -14.25 3.60
C ALA A 98 -16.47 -13.21 2.62
N PRO A 99 -17.37 -13.61 1.70
CA PRO A 99 -18.02 -12.66 0.81
C PRO A 99 -18.81 -11.60 1.57
N VAL A 100 -18.69 -10.34 1.14
CA VAL A 100 -19.39 -9.19 1.74
C VAL A 100 -20.39 -8.63 0.74
N ALA A 101 -21.57 -8.22 1.22
CA ALA A 101 -22.60 -7.64 0.37
C ALA A 101 -22.16 -6.29 -0.23
N ILE A 102 -22.46 -6.10 -1.51
CA ILE A 102 -22.19 -4.86 -2.24
C ILE A 102 -23.39 -3.91 -2.06
N PRO A 103 -23.17 -2.64 -1.69
CA PRO A 103 -24.24 -1.65 -1.64
C PRO A 103 -25.02 -1.59 -2.96
N ALA A 104 -26.31 -1.32 -2.92
CA ALA A 104 -27.15 -1.29 -4.13
C ALA A 104 -26.66 -0.29 -5.19
N ALA A 105 -25.98 0.78 -4.76
CA ALA A 105 -25.38 1.79 -5.64
C ALA A 105 -23.95 1.46 -6.10
N GLY A 106 -23.39 0.30 -5.72
CA GLY A 106 -21.97 -0.01 -5.89
C GLY A 106 -21.09 0.81 -4.94
N GLY A 107 -19.85 1.09 -5.37
CA GLY A 107 -18.90 1.94 -4.65
C GLY A 107 -17.78 1.16 -3.98
N ALA A 108 -17.58 1.41 -2.68
CA ALA A 108 -16.51 0.81 -1.90
C ALA A 108 -17.04 -0.20 -0.88
N VAL A 109 -16.36 -1.33 -0.75
CA VAL A 109 -16.66 -2.37 0.23
C VAL A 109 -15.40 -2.73 0.99
N THR A 110 -15.49 -2.66 2.32
CA THR A 110 -14.43 -3.13 3.21
C THR A 110 -14.67 -4.59 3.56
N VAL A 111 -13.68 -5.41 3.26
CA VAL A 111 -13.64 -6.84 3.54
C VAL A 111 -12.59 -7.11 4.61
N THR A 112 -13.03 -7.56 5.78
CA THR A 112 -12.11 -7.91 6.88
C THR A 112 -11.38 -9.21 6.55
N LEU A 113 -10.06 -9.21 6.72
CA LEU A 113 -9.24 -10.41 6.55
C LEU A 113 -9.30 -11.21 7.86
N PRO A 114 -9.59 -12.53 7.81
CA PRO A 114 -9.71 -13.34 9.02
C PRO A 114 -8.37 -13.53 9.72
N THR A 115 -7.27 -13.45 8.97
CA THR A 115 -5.90 -13.51 9.47
C THR A 115 -5.17 -12.24 9.05
N ALA A 116 -4.55 -11.55 10.00
CA ALA A 116 -3.69 -10.41 9.69
C ALA A 116 -2.45 -10.88 8.92
N ILE A 117 -2.18 -10.28 7.77
CA ILE A 117 -1.07 -10.67 6.89
C ILE A 117 0.02 -9.60 6.98
N SER A 118 1.28 -10.00 7.14
CA SER A 118 2.40 -9.06 7.09
C SER A 118 2.38 -8.28 5.76
N ALA A 119 2.52 -6.96 5.83
CA ALA A 119 2.53 -6.12 4.63
C ALA A 119 3.63 -6.51 3.63
N ALA A 120 4.73 -7.09 4.11
CA ALA A 120 5.83 -7.57 3.28
C ALA A 120 5.51 -8.90 2.54
N ALA A 121 4.51 -9.65 3.00
CA ALA A 121 4.08 -10.91 2.39
C ALA A 121 2.90 -10.74 1.41
N LEU A 122 2.36 -9.53 1.27
CA LEU A 122 1.28 -9.24 0.33
C LEU A 122 1.84 -9.14 -1.09
N SER A 123 1.66 -10.20 -1.88
CA SER A 123 2.18 -10.24 -3.26
C SER A 123 1.05 -10.24 -4.29
N ASN A 124 -0.05 -10.95 -4.04
CA ASN A 124 -1.14 -11.11 -5.01
C ASN A 124 -2.52 -11.14 -4.34
N VAL A 125 -3.53 -10.61 -5.02
CA VAL A 125 -4.91 -10.58 -4.57
C VAL A 125 -5.84 -10.91 -5.71
N ALA A 126 -6.76 -11.82 -5.45
CA ALA A 126 -7.85 -12.16 -6.32
C ALA A 126 -9.15 -11.62 -5.73
N VAL A 127 -9.86 -10.84 -6.53
CA VAL A 127 -11.21 -10.35 -6.19
C VAL A 127 -12.21 -11.06 -7.09
N VAL A 128 -13.30 -11.54 -6.49
CA VAL A 128 -14.43 -12.15 -7.19
C VAL A 128 -15.68 -11.40 -6.82
N ILE A 129 -16.43 -10.94 -7.84
CA ILE A 129 -17.74 -10.31 -7.67
C ILE A 129 -18.80 -11.27 -8.20
N SER A 130 -19.74 -11.65 -7.33
CA SER A 130 -20.87 -12.53 -7.66
C SER A 130 -22.17 -11.75 -7.49
N LYS A 131 -23.00 -11.69 -8.53
CA LYS A 131 -24.31 -11.04 -8.49
C LYS A 131 -25.40 -12.10 -8.47
#